data_AF-A0A1M3H8R8-F1
#
_entry.id   AF-A0A1M3H8R8-F1
#
_cell.length_a   1.000
_cell.length_b   1.000
_cell.length_c   1.000
_cell.angle_alpha   90.00
_cell.angle_beta   90.00
_cell.angle_gamma   90.00
#
_symmetry.space_group_name_H-M   'P 1'
#
loop_
_entity.id
_entity.type
_entity.pdbx_description
1 polymer ?
#
loop_
_entity_poly.entity_id
_entity_poly.type
_entity_poly.pdbx_seq_one_letter_code
_entity_poly.pdbx_strand_id
1 'polypeptide(L)'
;MLKLSSEYIFSFEFRDYNGDGYRDLLLEVGSNIPSVMDVYLYSPSRHGFQELKDARKFPAAERIKGTPYYYSYERGGCADLVWSSDLFYIHNRAAIALGNIHGEECKIEEGVYIYKLRAGKKQLLKRLPIKAIHAYKNGKWGFIAAYWKKYYRRFI
;
A
#
# COMPACT_ATOMS: atom_id res chain seq x y z
N MET A 1 -21.75 -6.58 -16.69
CA MET A 1 -20.54 -7.01 -17.43
C MET A 1 -19.36 -6.22 -16.87
N LEU A 2 -18.30 -6.90 -16.41
CA LEU A 2 -17.07 -6.24 -15.95
C LEU A 2 -16.41 -5.57 -17.15
N LYS A 3 -16.14 -4.27 -17.07
CA LYS A 3 -15.42 -3.55 -18.12
C LYS A 3 -14.01 -3.33 -17.64
N LEU A 4 -13.06 -4.07 -18.23
CA LEU A 4 -11.64 -3.91 -17.96
C LEU A 4 -11.15 -2.60 -18.60
N SER A 5 -10.18 -1.95 -17.98
CA SER A 5 -9.49 -0.81 -18.59
C SER A 5 -8.79 -1.27 -19.87
N SER A 6 -8.60 -0.37 -20.85
CA SER A 6 -7.90 -0.67 -22.10
C SER A 6 -6.38 -0.79 -21.93
N GLU A 7 -5.91 -0.92 -20.69
CA GLU A 7 -4.50 -1.00 -20.34
C GLU A 7 -4.00 -2.45 -20.45
N TYR A 8 -2.70 -2.59 -20.68
CA TYR A 8 -2.07 -3.90 -20.75
C TYR A 8 -2.13 -4.58 -19.38
N ILE A 9 -2.78 -5.73 -19.27
CA ILE A 9 -2.79 -6.54 -18.06
C ILE A 9 -1.58 -7.47 -18.12
N PHE A 10 -0.67 -7.34 -17.16
CA PHE A 10 0.53 -8.16 -17.06
C PHE A 10 0.24 -9.53 -16.43
N SER A 11 -0.57 -9.53 -15.36
CA SER A 11 -0.92 -10.75 -14.62
C SER A 11 -2.28 -10.60 -13.94
N PHE A 12 -2.85 -11.72 -13.48
CA PHE A 12 -4.06 -11.70 -12.65
C PHE A 12 -3.97 -12.77 -11.55
N GLU A 13 -4.65 -12.52 -10.43
CA GLU A 13 -4.83 -13.49 -9.36
C GLU A 13 -6.22 -13.42 -8.73
N PHE A 14 -6.65 -14.55 -8.16
CA PHE A 14 -7.83 -14.63 -7.31
C PHE A 14 -7.41 -14.91 -5.87
N ARG A 15 -7.74 -14.02 -4.93
CA ARG A 15 -7.47 -14.21 -3.50
C ARG A 15 -8.49 -13.48 -2.64
N ASP A 16 -8.70 -13.91 -1.41
CA ASP A 16 -9.48 -13.15 -0.42
C ASP A 16 -8.66 -11.93 0.02
N TYR A 17 -8.84 -10.80 -0.67
CA TYR A 17 -8.05 -9.59 -0.48
C TYR A 17 -8.55 -8.82 0.73
N ASN A 18 -9.87 -8.65 0.84
CA ASN A 18 -10.48 -7.87 1.92
C ASN A 18 -10.68 -8.67 3.24
N GLY A 19 -10.59 -10.00 3.19
CA GLY A 19 -10.79 -10.89 4.33
C GLY A 19 -12.25 -11.25 4.62
N ASP A 20 -13.15 -11.14 3.65
CA ASP A 20 -14.58 -11.42 3.83
C ASP A 20 -14.96 -12.88 3.51
N GLY A 21 -13.97 -13.71 3.15
CA GLY A 21 -14.15 -15.13 2.82
C GLY A 21 -14.48 -15.41 1.36
N TYR A 22 -14.60 -14.39 0.51
CA TYR A 22 -14.77 -14.54 -0.94
C TYR A 22 -13.49 -14.20 -1.68
N ARG A 23 -13.27 -14.86 -2.82
CA ARG A 23 -12.11 -14.56 -3.67
C ARG A 23 -12.39 -13.30 -4.49
N ASP A 24 -11.52 -12.32 -4.34
CA ASP A 24 -11.46 -11.09 -5.11
C ASP A 24 -10.58 -11.27 -6.35
N LEU A 25 -10.79 -10.43 -7.37
CA LEU A 25 -9.98 -10.42 -8.58
C LEU A 25 -8.97 -9.27 -8.51
N LEU A 26 -7.69 -9.58 -8.65
CA LEU A 26 -6.62 -8.59 -8.75
C LEU A 26 -5.98 -8.71 -10.13
N LEU A 27 -5.80 -7.57 -10.80
CA LEU A 27 -5.19 -7.48 -12.11
C LEU A 27 -3.97 -6.56 -12.01
N GLU A 28 -2.80 -7.08 -12.31
CA GLU A 28 -1.60 -6.26 -12.41
C GLU A 28 -1.61 -5.52 -13.74
N VAL A 29 -1.62 -4.19 -13.66
CA VAL A 29 -1.64 -3.33 -14.84
C VAL A 29 -0.23 -2.91 -15.21
N GLY A 30 0.03 -2.85 -16.52
CA GLY A 30 1.29 -2.37 -17.08
C GLY A 30 1.51 -0.92 -16.69
N SER A 31 2.49 -0.69 -15.82
CA SER A 31 2.85 0.63 -15.29
C SER A 31 4.36 0.75 -15.16
N ASN A 32 4.88 1.98 -15.13
CA ASN A 32 6.26 2.26 -14.77
C ASN A 32 6.52 2.05 -13.26
N ILE A 33 5.47 1.92 -12.46
CA ILE A 33 5.51 1.50 -11.07
C ILE A 33 5.16 0.00 -11.02
N PRO A 34 6.03 -0.88 -10.50
CA PRO A 34 5.73 -2.30 -10.41
C PRO A 34 4.56 -2.58 -9.45
N SER A 35 3.83 -3.67 -9.69
CA SER A 35 2.78 -4.16 -8.79
C SER A 35 1.63 -3.17 -8.52
N VAL A 36 1.31 -2.33 -9.51
CA VAL A 36 0.07 -1.55 -9.53
C VAL A 36 -1.07 -2.50 -9.88
N MET A 37 -2.12 -2.51 -9.05
CA MET A 37 -3.23 -3.44 -9.18
C MET A 37 -4.55 -2.71 -9.38
N ASP A 38 -5.33 -3.14 -10.37
CA ASP A 38 -6.78 -3.02 -10.32
C ASP A 38 -7.32 -4.12 -9.41
N VAL A 39 -8.13 -3.74 -8.43
CA VAL A 39 -8.70 -4.68 -7.46
C VAL A 39 -10.20 -4.64 -7.58
N TYR A 40 -10.82 -5.81 -7.73
CA TYR A 40 -12.26 -5.97 -7.77
C TYR A 40 -12.70 -6.91 -6.65
N LEU A 41 -13.46 -6.35 -5.70
CA LEU A 41 -14.00 -7.07 -4.57
C LEU A 41 -15.26 -7.84 -4.98
N TYR A 42 -15.33 -9.12 -4.63
CA TYR A 42 -16.53 -9.91 -4.87
C TYR A 42 -17.65 -9.48 -3.91
N SER A 43 -18.87 -9.34 -4.41
CA SER A 43 -20.04 -9.00 -3.62
C SER A 43 -21.08 -10.11 -3.74
N PRO A 44 -21.30 -10.89 -2.67
CA PRO A 44 -22.29 -11.97 -2.67
C PRO A 44 -23.70 -11.45 -2.91
N SER A 45 -24.05 -10.32 -2.29
CA SER A 45 -25.38 -9.70 -2.44
C SER A 45 -25.67 -9.17 -3.84
N ARG A 46 -24.63 -8.93 -4.65
CA ARG A 46 -24.76 -8.46 -6.04
C ARG A 46 -24.36 -9.54 -7.06
N HIS A 47 -23.97 -10.72 -6.59
CA HIS A 47 -23.46 -11.83 -7.41
C HIS A 47 -22.39 -11.39 -8.42
N GLY A 48 -21.42 -10.56 -8.00
CA GLY A 48 -20.43 -10.05 -8.93
C GLY A 48 -19.32 -9.20 -8.32
N PHE A 49 -18.33 -8.92 -9.16
CA PHE A 49 -17.16 -8.13 -8.84
C PHE A 49 -17.44 -6.63 -8.93
N GLN A 50 -16.90 -5.88 -7.97
CA GLN A 50 -16.99 -4.44 -7.92
C GLN A 50 -15.60 -3.84 -7.68
N GLU A 51 -15.26 -2.84 -8.46
CA GLU A 51 -13.99 -2.14 -8.34
C GLU A 51 -13.80 -1.56 -6.92
N LEU A 52 -12.61 -1.80 -6.35
CA LEU A 52 -12.08 -1.07 -5.22
C LEU A 52 -11.45 0.22 -5.74
N LYS A 53 -12.15 1.33 -5.53
CA LYS A 53 -11.65 2.65 -5.92
C LYS A 53 -10.34 2.94 -5.22
N ASP A 54 -9.45 3.62 -5.93
CA ASP A 54 -8.17 4.10 -5.43
C ASP A 54 -7.13 3.00 -5.12
N ALA A 55 -7.39 1.72 -5.45
CA ALA A 55 -6.45 0.63 -5.23
C ALA A 55 -5.08 0.88 -5.89
N ARG A 56 -5.07 1.47 -7.09
CA ARG A 56 -3.84 1.82 -7.82
C ARG A 56 -2.91 2.79 -7.09
N LYS A 57 -3.42 3.55 -6.11
CA LYS A 57 -2.60 4.45 -5.28
C LYS A 57 -1.70 3.70 -4.30
N PHE A 58 -1.88 2.39 -4.18
CA PHE A 58 -1.22 1.55 -3.19
C PHE A 58 -0.55 0.34 -3.86
N PRO A 59 0.54 0.53 -4.61
CA PRO A 59 1.25 -0.57 -5.27
C PRO A 59 1.80 -1.56 -4.24
N ALA A 60 1.94 -2.83 -4.64
CA ALA A 60 2.45 -3.90 -3.78
C ALA A 60 1.76 -3.97 -2.40
N ALA A 61 0.44 -3.74 -2.35
CA ALA A 61 -0.30 -3.71 -1.11
C ALA A 61 -0.43 -5.09 -0.44
N GLU A 62 -0.10 -5.13 0.84
CA GLU A 62 -0.22 -6.29 1.72
C GLU A 62 -1.13 -6.00 2.90
N ARG A 63 -1.97 -6.97 3.26
CA ARG A 63 -2.83 -6.87 4.44
C ARG A 63 -2.05 -7.14 5.72
N ILE A 64 -2.23 -6.29 6.73
CA ILE A 64 -1.76 -6.58 8.09
C ILE A 64 -2.67 -7.67 8.67
N LYS A 65 -2.12 -8.89 8.80
CA LYS A 65 -2.84 -10.09 9.27
C LYS A 65 -3.65 -9.82 10.54
N GLY A 66 -4.93 -10.23 10.51
CA GLY A 66 -5.86 -10.06 11.64
C GLY A 66 -6.42 -8.65 11.80
N THR A 67 -6.26 -7.77 10.81
CA THR A 67 -6.76 -6.38 10.86
C THR A 67 -7.39 -5.95 9.54
N PRO A 68 -8.18 -4.86 9.50
CA PRO A 68 -8.70 -4.29 8.27
C PRO A 68 -7.71 -3.34 7.56
N TYR A 69 -6.46 -3.29 8.01
CA TYR A 69 -5.45 -2.35 7.51
C TYR A 69 -4.46 -3.03 6.57
N TYR A 70 -3.91 -2.23 5.67
CA TYR A 70 -2.97 -2.63 4.64
C TYR A 70 -1.78 -1.68 4.64
N TYR A 71 -0.64 -2.15 4.17
CA TYR A 71 0.45 -1.26 3.77
C TYR A 71 0.88 -1.50 2.33
N SER A 72 1.29 -0.44 1.66
CA SER A 72 1.81 -0.47 0.28
C SER A 72 3.32 -0.36 0.25
N TYR A 73 3.88 -0.52 -0.94
CA TYR A 73 5.24 -0.11 -1.25
C TYR A 73 5.33 0.47 -2.65
N GLU A 74 6.05 1.57 -2.78
CA GLU A 74 6.46 2.10 -4.08
C GLU A 74 7.91 2.57 -4.05
N ARG A 75 8.57 2.38 -5.19
CA ARG A 75 9.87 3.00 -5.46
C ARG A 75 9.65 4.41 -6.00
N GLY A 76 10.32 5.39 -5.41
CA GLY A 76 10.26 6.80 -5.79
C GLY A 76 11.40 7.26 -6.71
N GLY A 77 12.32 6.37 -7.06
CA GLY A 77 13.45 6.65 -7.96
C GLY A 77 14.81 6.43 -7.29
N CYS A 78 15.85 6.97 -7.89
CA CYS A 78 17.24 6.85 -7.42
C CYS A 78 17.67 5.40 -7.14
N ALA A 79 17.38 4.49 -8.08
CA ALA A 79 17.65 3.05 -7.91
C ALA A 79 17.10 2.46 -6.58
N ASP A 80 15.89 2.90 -6.18
CA ASP A 80 15.17 2.42 -4.99
C ASP A 80 15.67 2.96 -3.64
N LEU A 81 16.55 3.97 -3.69
CA LEU A 81 17.01 4.78 -2.55
C LEU A 81 16.03 5.91 -2.18
N VAL A 82 15.06 6.18 -3.04
CA VAL A 82 13.87 6.98 -2.68
C VAL A 82 12.68 6.04 -2.75
N TRP A 83 11.90 5.97 -1.68
CA TRP A 83 10.80 5.02 -1.58
C TRP A 83 9.71 5.51 -0.64
N SER A 84 8.55 4.88 -0.75
CA SER A 84 7.37 5.24 0.01
C SER A 84 6.56 3.99 0.36
N SER A 85 5.86 4.05 1.48
CA SER A 85 4.95 3.02 1.94
C SER A 85 3.79 3.69 2.64
N ASP A 86 2.56 3.43 2.21
CA ASP A 86 1.36 4.00 2.81
C ASP A 86 0.64 2.98 3.66
N LEU A 87 0.08 3.43 4.78
CA LEU A 87 -0.91 2.69 5.54
C LEU A 87 -2.30 3.12 5.08
N PHE A 88 -3.17 2.17 4.78
CA PHE A 88 -4.55 2.45 4.37
C PHE A 88 -5.53 1.39 4.88
N TYR A 89 -6.82 1.66 4.70
CA TYR A 89 -7.90 0.71 4.94
C TYR A 89 -8.95 0.82 3.85
N ILE A 90 -9.80 -0.19 3.74
CA ILE A 90 -10.91 -0.19 2.78
C ILE A 90 -12.18 0.30 3.51
N HIS A 91 -12.83 1.32 2.96
CA HIS A 91 -14.11 1.81 3.44
C HIS A 91 -15.01 2.18 2.27
N ASN A 92 -16.27 1.73 2.28
CA ASN A 92 -17.25 1.99 1.22
C ASN A 92 -16.73 1.71 -0.20
N ARG A 93 -15.92 0.65 -0.38
CA ARG A 93 -15.26 0.26 -1.64
C ARG A 93 -14.24 1.29 -2.16
N ALA A 94 -13.62 2.05 -1.27
CA ALA A 94 -12.48 2.90 -1.58
C ALA A 94 -11.32 2.61 -0.62
N ALA A 95 -10.09 2.68 -1.12
CA ALA A 95 -8.88 2.60 -0.32
C ALA A 95 -8.55 3.99 0.24
N ILE A 96 -8.52 4.12 1.58
CA ILE A 96 -8.38 5.38 2.31
C ILE A 96 -7.04 5.42 3.04
N ALA A 97 -6.17 6.34 2.66
CA ALA A 97 -4.84 6.52 3.26
C ALA A 97 -4.92 7.10 4.68
N LEU A 98 -4.08 6.61 5.59
CA LEU A 98 -3.99 6.99 7.01
C LEU A 98 -2.60 7.46 7.41
N GLY A 99 -1.57 6.90 6.81
CA GLY A 99 -0.18 7.18 7.14
C GLY A 99 0.73 6.95 5.96
N ASN A 100 1.91 7.56 6.00
CA ASN A 100 2.94 7.39 4.99
C ASN A 100 4.30 7.29 5.68
N ILE A 101 5.14 6.39 5.21
CA ILE A 101 6.57 6.33 5.49
C ILE A 101 7.27 6.71 4.19
N HIS A 102 8.19 7.66 4.26
CA HIS A 102 9.03 8.06 3.14
C HIS A 102 10.49 7.86 3.49
N GLY A 103 11.22 7.12 2.66
CA GLY A 103 12.67 7.02 2.74
C GLY A 103 13.33 7.91 1.70
N GLU A 104 14.32 8.69 2.14
CA GLU A 104 15.18 9.53 1.30
C GLU A 104 16.63 9.19 1.63
N GLU A 105 17.36 8.68 0.64
CA GLU A 105 18.78 8.29 0.74
C GLU A 105 19.63 8.89 -0.40
N CYS A 106 19.07 9.85 -1.16
CA CYS A 106 19.74 10.47 -2.31
C CYS A 106 19.89 11.99 -2.22
N LYS A 107 19.43 12.61 -1.14
CA LYS A 107 19.58 14.04 -0.88
C LYS A 107 20.32 14.29 0.43
N ILE A 108 20.79 15.52 0.61
CA ILE A 108 21.48 15.97 1.83
C ILE A 108 20.67 15.67 3.11
N GLU A 109 19.35 15.80 3.05
CA GLU A 109 18.46 15.47 4.18
C GLU A 109 18.01 14.02 4.17
N GLU A 110 18.95 13.08 4.25
CA GLU A 110 18.63 11.66 4.33
C GLU A 110 17.80 11.33 5.58
N GLY A 111 16.98 10.29 5.47
CA GLY A 111 16.25 9.74 6.60
C GLY A 111 14.97 9.03 6.24
N VAL A 112 14.32 8.52 7.28
CA VAL A 112 12.97 7.95 7.18
C VAL A 112 12.00 8.88 7.89
N TYR A 113 11.03 9.37 7.13
CA TYR A 113 10.03 10.32 7.56
C TYR A 113 8.69 9.63 7.68
N ILE A 114 8.01 9.82 8.81
CA ILE A 114 6.77 9.13 9.12
C ILE A 114 5.68 10.16 9.33
N TYR A 115 4.64 10.07 8.53
CA TYR A 115 3.56 11.03 8.45
C TYR A 115 2.21 10.41 8.81
N LYS A 116 1.40 11.13 9.59
CA LYS A 116 -0.04 10.88 9.70
C LYS A 116 -0.76 11.69 8.62
N LEU A 117 -1.74 11.07 7.98
CA LEU A 117 -2.58 11.71 6.97
C LEU A 117 -3.92 12.08 7.60
N ARG A 118 -4.30 13.36 7.55
CA ARG A 118 -5.60 13.85 8.03
C ARG A 118 -6.19 14.82 7.02
N ALA A 119 -7.37 14.52 6.48
CA ALA A 119 -8.07 15.36 5.52
C ALA A 119 -7.17 15.87 4.36
N GLY A 120 -6.36 14.96 3.79
CA GLY A 120 -5.44 15.27 2.70
C GLY A 120 -4.14 15.98 3.11
N LYS A 121 -3.94 16.31 4.39
CA LYS A 121 -2.70 16.94 4.89
C LYS A 121 -1.76 15.91 5.50
N LYS A 122 -0.46 16.03 5.19
CA LYS A 122 0.62 15.27 5.83
C LYS A 122 1.08 15.98 7.10
N GLN A 123 1.07 15.28 8.23
CA GLN A 123 1.65 15.73 9.49
C GLN A 123 2.85 14.85 9.84
N LEU A 124 4.05 15.41 9.92
CA LEU A 124 5.25 14.67 10.35
C LEU A 124 5.10 14.26 11.82
N LEU A 125 5.15 12.96 12.08
CA LEU A 125 5.14 12.39 13.43
C LEU A 125 6.55 12.13 13.94
N LYS A 126 7.42 11.65 13.04
CA LYS A 126 8.76 11.20 13.41
C LYS A 126 9.70 11.25 12.21
N ARG A 127 10.95 11.65 12.47
CA ARG A 127 12.08 11.42 11.58
C ARG A 127 13.03 10.41 12.25
N LEU A 128 13.55 9.47 11.47
CA LEU A 128 14.57 8.52 11.88
C LEU A 128 15.80 8.69 10.98
N PRO A 129 17.02 8.45 11.49
CA PRO A 129 18.20 8.37 10.63
C PRO A 129 18.08 7.15 9.72
N ILE A 130 18.61 7.22 8.49
CA ILE A 130 18.42 6.16 7.51
C ILE A 130 18.95 4.80 7.99
N LYS A 131 20.10 4.79 8.70
CA LYS A 131 20.66 3.59 9.32
C LYS A 131 19.70 2.80 10.23
N ALA A 132 18.61 3.43 10.70
CA ALA A 132 17.58 2.74 11.48
C ALA A 132 16.91 1.58 10.71
N ILE A 133 16.85 1.64 9.37
CA ILE A 133 16.28 0.56 8.56
C ILE A 133 17.22 -0.64 8.41
N HIS A 134 18.54 -0.42 8.47
CA HIS A 134 19.54 -1.48 8.32
C HIS A 134 19.58 -2.44 9.51
N ALA A 135 19.07 -2.02 10.67
CA ALA A 135 18.99 -2.85 11.87
C ALA A 135 17.89 -3.93 11.79
N TYR A 136 16.99 -3.87 10.80
CA TYR A 136 15.89 -4.82 10.66
C TYR A 136 16.33 -6.01 9.80
N LYS A 137 15.85 -7.21 10.15
CA LYS A 137 15.96 -8.39 9.28
C LYS A 137 15.30 -8.06 7.93
N ASN A 138 16.01 -8.22 6.82
CA ASN A 138 15.60 -7.80 5.46
C ASN A 138 15.60 -6.28 5.22
N GLY A 139 16.36 -5.52 6.01
CA GLY A 139 16.61 -4.09 5.81
C GLY A 139 15.31 -3.27 5.73
N LYS A 140 15.19 -2.44 4.69
CA LYS A 140 14.01 -1.62 4.37
C LYS A 140 12.69 -2.39 4.45
N TRP A 141 12.62 -3.56 3.80
CA TRP A 141 11.39 -4.36 3.73
C TRP A 141 10.96 -4.86 5.11
N GLY A 142 11.94 -5.31 5.90
CA GLY A 142 11.73 -5.70 7.29
C GLY A 142 11.26 -4.55 8.17
N PHE A 143 11.87 -3.36 7.97
CA PHE A 143 11.46 -2.16 8.68
C PHE A 143 10.00 -1.79 8.39
N ILE A 144 9.60 -1.74 7.11
CA ILE A 144 8.23 -1.37 6.70
C ILE A 144 7.21 -2.32 7.34
N ALA A 145 7.38 -3.62 7.14
CA ALA A 145 6.45 -4.63 7.65
C ALA A 145 6.37 -4.61 9.20
N ALA A 146 7.51 -4.51 9.88
CA ALA A 146 7.56 -4.45 11.34
C ALA A 146 6.96 -3.15 11.89
N TYR A 147 7.24 -2.01 11.24
CA TYR A 147 6.74 -0.71 11.66
C TYR A 147 5.22 -0.67 11.56
N TRP A 148 4.64 -1.02 10.41
CA TRP A 148 3.20 -0.99 10.24
C TRP A 148 2.49 -1.97 11.16
N LYS A 149 2.98 -3.21 11.27
CA LYS A 149 2.41 -4.18 12.20
C LYS A 149 2.41 -3.68 13.66
N LYS A 150 3.47 -2.99 14.08
CA LYS A 150 3.61 -2.51 15.47
C LYS A 150 2.84 -1.22 15.74
N TYR A 151 2.76 -0.31 14.77
CA TYR A 151 2.35 1.07 15.02
C TYR A 151 1.12 1.55 14.25
N TYR A 152 0.47 0.73 13.41
CA TYR A 152 -0.71 1.14 12.62
C TYR A 152 -1.79 1.85 13.45
N ARG A 153 -2.02 1.43 14.71
CA ARG A 153 -3.04 2.02 15.59
C ARG A 153 -2.82 3.50 15.91
N ARG A 154 -1.59 4.02 15.76
CA ARG A 154 -1.28 5.44 15.99
C ARG A 154 -1.82 6.36 14.90
N PHE A 155 -2.20 5.79 13.75
CA PHE A 155 -2.66 6.51 12.57
C PHE A 155 -4.18 6.55 12.42
N ILE A 156 -4.88 5.77 13.24
CA ILE A 156 -6.33 5.83 13.44
C ILE A 156 -6.65 7.07 14.30
#